data_AF-A0A5C6DX70-F1
#
_entry.id   AF-A0A5C6DX70-F1
#
_cell.length_a   1.000
_cell.length_b   1.000
_cell.length_c   1.000
_cell.angle_alpha   90.00
_cell.angle_beta   90.00
_cell.angle_gamma   90.00
#
_symmetry.space_group_name_H-M   'P 1'
#
loop_
_entity.id
_entity.type
_entity.pdbx_description
1 polymer ?
#
loop_
_entity_poly.entity_id
_entity_poly.type
_entity_poly.pdbx_seq_one_letter_code
_entity_poly.pdbx_strand_id
1 'polypeptide(L)'
;MADFFDATRLSQRYPTGNLLLVPLLELEKRLATRSFTCKTCDGGTMYATKMHRLSGPAVFIGYLILIPSVLGVLLGMGIGVLGVIGSAAVPSASKAVATETLTESGIDANLAERIVSLQISVDDPEIESLSDELQVIVTKARREVISGTAATGVGFVAFGGGAICFSVFCFMNGLIGWLLTMKKKVLQCSACRAIVDAS
;
A
#
# COMPACT_ATOMS: atom_id res chain seq x y z
N MET A 1 -34.34 44.53 -5.20
CA MET A 1 -34.71 43.52 -4.19
C MET A 1 -33.92 42.25 -4.52
N ALA A 2 -32.59 42.16 -4.40
CA ALA A 2 -31.66 42.65 -3.39
C ALA A 2 -31.89 42.01 -2.01
N ASP A 3 -31.51 40.73 -1.90
CA ASP A 3 -30.98 40.15 -0.67
C ASP A 3 -29.97 39.05 -1.05
N PHE A 4 -28.78 39.56 -1.39
CA PHE A 4 -27.53 38.85 -1.58
C PHE A 4 -27.04 38.49 -0.17
N PHE A 5 -27.48 37.32 0.34
CA PHE A 5 -27.19 36.91 1.71
C PHE A 5 -25.71 36.54 1.86
N ASP A 6 -25.01 37.48 2.48
CA ASP A 6 -23.64 37.58 2.97
C ASP A 6 -23.07 36.25 3.56
N ALA A 7 -22.43 35.44 2.69
CA ALA A 7 -21.70 34.24 3.08
C ALA A 7 -20.27 34.54 3.59
N THR A 8 -19.87 35.81 3.68
CA THR A 8 -18.47 36.20 3.88
C THR A 8 -18.13 36.53 5.35
N ARG A 9 -19.11 36.53 6.26
CA ARG A 9 -18.89 36.84 7.69
C ARG A 9 -18.63 35.66 8.64
N LEU A 10 -18.55 34.42 8.15
CA LEU A 10 -18.29 33.26 9.03
C LEU A 10 -16.82 32.81 9.07
N SER A 11 -15.89 33.41 8.32
CA SER A 11 -14.50 32.94 8.29
C SER A 11 -13.53 33.61 9.29
N GLN A 12 -13.98 34.59 10.10
CA GLN A 12 -13.05 35.49 10.79
C GLN A 12 -12.82 35.25 12.30
N ARG A 13 -13.21 34.10 12.87
CA ARG A 13 -13.02 33.81 14.32
C ARG A 13 -12.40 32.45 14.67
N TYR A 14 -11.34 32.03 13.99
CA TYR A 14 -10.53 30.93 14.50
C TYR A 14 -9.05 31.29 14.46
N PRO A 15 -8.48 31.83 15.56
CA PRO A 15 -7.04 31.97 15.69
C PRO A 15 -6.40 30.59 15.71
N THR A 16 -5.41 30.46 14.84
CA THR A 16 -4.57 29.29 14.63
C THR A 16 -3.71 29.02 15.86
N GLY A 17 -3.96 27.90 16.55
CA GLY A 17 -3.06 27.42 17.59
C GLY A 17 -3.65 26.28 18.43
N ASN A 18 -3.31 25.04 18.09
CA ASN A 18 -3.27 23.89 19.00
C ASN A 18 -4.52 23.57 19.86
N LEU A 19 -5.72 23.46 19.27
CA LEU A 19 -6.93 23.00 19.99
C LEU A 19 -7.96 22.25 19.11
N LEU A 20 -7.52 21.62 18.00
CA LEU A 20 -8.40 21.08 16.95
C LEU A 20 -8.64 19.57 17.04
N LEU A 21 -9.11 19.05 18.17
CA LEU A 21 -9.72 17.70 18.22
C LEU A 21 -10.86 17.57 19.24
N VAL A 22 -10.91 18.45 20.25
CA VAL A 22 -11.98 18.46 21.25
C VAL A 22 -13.31 19.12 20.78
N PRO A 23 -13.35 20.18 19.95
CA PRO A 23 -14.62 20.84 19.64
C PRO A 23 -15.49 20.11 18.61
N LEU A 24 -14.95 19.19 17.80
CA LEU A 24 -15.73 18.47 16.78
C LEU A 24 -16.69 17.45 17.41
N LEU A 25 -16.25 16.77 18.47
CA LEU A 25 -17.03 15.76 19.17
C LEU A 25 -18.17 16.41 19.99
N GLU A 26 -17.92 17.60 20.54
CA GLU A 26 -18.91 18.37 21.28
C GLU A 26 -19.92 19.06 20.35
N LEU A 27 -19.52 19.46 19.14
CA LEU A 27 -20.44 19.95 18.09
C LEU A 27 -21.30 18.82 17.51
N GLU A 28 -20.77 17.61 17.31
CA GLU A 28 -21.59 16.44 16.92
C GLU A 28 -22.65 16.12 17.99
N LYS A 29 -22.31 16.23 19.28
CA LYS A 29 -23.28 16.07 20.37
C LYS A 29 -24.35 17.17 20.39
N ARG A 30 -24.00 18.42 20.08
CA ARG A 30 -24.97 19.53 20.06
C ARG A 30 -25.85 19.55 18.81
N LEU A 31 -25.36 19.05 17.68
CA LEU A 31 -26.20 18.84 16.48
C LEU A 31 -27.13 17.62 16.64
N ALA A 32 -26.79 16.66 17.51
CA ALA A 32 -27.66 15.52 17.81
C ALA A 32 -28.94 15.87 18.59
N THR A 33 -29.07 17.09 19.13
CA THR A 33 -30.20 17.47 20.01
C THR A 33 -31.31 18.24 19.30
N ARG A 34 -31.12 18.65 18.04
CA ARG A 34 -32.20 19.32 17.29
C ARG A 34 -33.07 18.28 16.59
N SER A 35 -34.05 17.74 17.32
CA SER A 35 -35.04 16.82 16.76
C SER A 35 -35.96 17.58 15.81
N PHE A 36 -35.90 17.25 14.52
CA PHE A 36 -36.89 17.73 13.54
C PHE A 36 -38.10 16.82 13.57
N THR A 37 -39.30 17.40 13.58
CA THR A 37 -40.56 16.67 13.42
C THR A 37 -40.69 16.16 11.99
N CYS A 38 -41.19 14.94 11.84
CA CYS A 38 -41.36 14.31 10.53
C CYS A 38 -42.57 14.89 9.81
N LYS A 39 -42.35 15.63 8.72
CA LYS A 39 -43.44 16.21 7.89
C LYS A 39 -44.37 15.20 7.23
N THR A 40 -44.01 13.92 7.20
CA THR A 40 -44.84 12.87 6.58
C THR A 40 -45.91 12.35 7.54
N CYS A 41 -45.65 12.33 8.85
CA CYS A 41 -46.57 11.77 9.84
C CYS A 41 -46.88 12.73 11.01
N ASP A 42 -46.23 13.89 11.06
CA ASP A 42 -46.31 14.98 12.05
C ASP A 42 -46.09 14.61 13.54
N GLY A 43 -46.10 13.33 13.89
CA GLY A 43 -45.90 12.81 15.25
C GLY A 43 -44.55 12.12 15.50
N GLY A 44 -43.70 11.97 14.48
CA GLY A 44 -42.41 11.28 14.60
C GLY A 44 -41.22 12.23 14.69
N THR A 45 -40.15 11.80 15.37
CA THR A 45 -38.86 12.52 15.41
C THR A 45 -37.88 11.90 14.44
N MET A 46 -37.14 12.73 13.69
CA MET A 46 -36.06 12.25 12.82
C MET A 46 -34.77 12.05 13.60
N TYR A 47 -34.11 10.91 13.41
CA TYR A 47 -32.76 10.63 13.92
C TYR A 47 -31.80 10.34 12.77
N ALA A 48 -30.56 10.81 12.90
CA ALA A 48 -29.51 10.51 11.93
C ALA A 48 -29.08 9.05 12.08
N THR A 49 -29.29 8.26 11.03
CA THR A 49 -28.84 6.87 10.96
C THR A 49 -27.86 6.70 9.81
N LYS A 50 -26.87 5.82 9.99
CA LYS A 50 -25.88 5.49 8.95
C LYS A 50 -26.41 4.30 8.16
N MET A 51 -26.89 4.54 6.94
CA MET A 51 -27.31 3.48 6.02
C MET A 51 -26.30 3.30 4.89
N HIS A 52 -26.19 2.07 4.41
CA HIS A 52 -25.45 1.80 3.18
C HIS A 52 -26.23 2.34 1.99
N ARG A 53 -25.53 3.04 1.07
CA ARG A 53 -26.16 3.61 -0.14
C ARG A 53 -26.63 2.54 -1.12
N LEU A 54 -25.99 1.38 -1.05
CA LEU A 54 -26.18 0.27 -1.96
C LEU A 54 -26.74 -0.93 -1.21
N SER A 55 -27.36 -1.85 -1.96
CA SER A 55 -27.89 -3.09 -1.43
C SER A 55 -26.79 -3.90 -0.73
N GLY A 56 -27.17 -4.68 0.28
CA GLY A 56 -26.24 -5.55 1.02
C GLY A 56 -25.29 -6.37 0.14
N PRO A 57 -25.73 -6.97 -0.98
CA PRO A 57 -24.85 -7.68 -1.90
C PRO A 57 -23.72 -6.83 -2.48
N ALA A 58 -23.99 -5.58 -2.85
CA ALA A 58 -22.96 -4.68 -3.39
C ALA A 58 -21.90 -4.34 -2.33
N VAL A 59 -22.32 -4.17 -1.08
CA VAL A 59 -21.40 -3.96 0.06
C VAL A 59 -20.52 -5.19 0.28
N PHE A 60 -21.09 -6.39 0.19
CA PHE A 60 -20.34 -7.64 0.31
C PHE A 60 -19.28 -7.80 -0.79
N ILE A 61 -19.65 -7.52 -2.04
CA ILE A 61 -18.70 -7.51 -3.17
C ILE A 61 -17.60 -6.47 -2.92
N GLY A 62 -17.96 -5.29 -2.40
CA GLY A 62 -17.01 -4.26 -2.02
C GLY A 62 -15.95 -4.76 -1.03
N TYR A 63 -16.34 -5.51 0.01
CA TYR A 63 -15.40 -6.12 0.95
C TYR A 63 -14.54 -7.21 0.32
N LEU A 64 -15.11 -8.04 -0.56
CA LEU A 64 -14.38 -9.09 -1.27
C LEU A 64 -13.24 -8.52 -2.11
N ILE A 65 -13.41 -7.33 -2.68
CA ILE A 65 -12.38 -6.61 -3.45
C ILE A 65 -11.42 -5.84 -2.51
N LEU A 66 -11.94 -5.23 -1.45
CA LEU A 66 -11.15 -4.39 -0.54
C LEU A 66 -10.13 -5.20 0.28
N ILE A 67 -10.54 -6.35 0.82
CA ILE A 67 -9.70 -7.21 1.68
C ILE A 67 -8.38 -7.62 1.00
N PRO A 68 -8.38 -8.22 -0.21
CA PRO A 68 -7.14 -8.59 -0.87
C PRO A 68 -6.30 -7.38 -1.26
N SER A 69 -6.90 -6.22 -1.55
CA SER A 69 -6.15 -4.99 -1.82
C SER A 69 -5.40 -4.50 -0.58
N VAL A 70 -6.08 -4.42 0.58
CA VAL A 70 -5.44 -4.02 1.84
C VAL A 70 -4.36 -5.02 2.25
N LEU A 71 -4.62 -6.32 2.13
CA LEU A 71 -3.61 -7.35 2.41
C LEU A 71 -2.41 -7.25 1.47
N GLY A 72 -2.64 -7.04 0.17
CA GLY A 72 -1.58 -6.87 -0.82
C GLY A 72 -0.70 -5.64 -0.52
N VAL A 73 -1.30 -4.51 -0.12
CA VAL A 73 -0.57 -3.31 0.29
C VAL A 73 0.22 -3.56 1.58
N LEU A 74 -0.37 -4.21 2.58
CA LEU A 74 0.32 -4.51 3.85
C LEU A 74 1.49 -5.48 3.65
N LEU A 75 1.30 -6.55 2.87
CA LEU A 75 2.36 -7.50 2.53
C LEU A 75 3.44 -6.83 1.66
N GLY A 76 3.03 -6.06 0.65
CA GLY A 76 3.95 -5.33 -0.23
C GLY A 76 4.77 -4.29 0.53
N MET A 77 4.15 -3.53 1.44
CA MET A 77 4.84 -2.56 2.30
C MET A 77 5.75 -3.27 3.31
N GLY A 78 5.29 -4.37 3.93
CA GLY A 78 6.10 -5.14 4.88
C GLY A 78 7.35 -5.73 4.23
N ILE A 79 7.18 -6.43 3.09
CA ILE A 79 8.29 -7.01 2.32
C ILE A 79 9.16 -5.91 1.71
N GLY A 80 8.58 -4.83 1.22
CA GLY A 80 9.32 -3.70 0.66
C GLY A 80 10.22 -3.01 1.70
N VAL A 81 9.73 -2.78 2.91
CA VAL A 81 10.52 -2.18 4.00
C VAL A 81 11.61 -3.15 4.47
N LEU A 82 11.30 -4.43 4.65
CA LEU A 82 12.29 -5.45 4.98
C LEU A 82 13.33 -5.62 3.87
N GLY A 83 12.91 -5.52 2.61
CA GLY A 83 13.77 -5.57 1.44
C GLY A 83 14.75 -4.41 1.39
N VAL A 84 14.29 -3.16 1.58
CA VAL A 84 15.19 -1.98 1.59
C VAL A 84 16.23 -2.05 2.71
N ILE A 85 15.84 -2.54 3.89
CA ILE A 85 16.77 -2.72 5.02
C ILE A 85 17.74 -3.89 4.74
N GLY A 86 17.24 -4.98 4.13
CA GLY A 86 18.04 -6.16 3.78
C GLY A 86 19.00 -5.95 2.60
N SER A 87 18.62 -5.14 1.60
CA SER A 87 19.43 -4.90 0.40
C SER A 87 20.76 -4.21 0.70
N ALA A 88 20.90 -3.54 1.85
CA ALA A 88 22.19 -3.01 2.31
C ALA A 88 23.13 -4.10 2.85
N ALA A 89 22.61 -5.27 3.27
CA ALA A 89 23.37 -6.34 3.91
C ALA A 89 23.64 -7.55 3.00
N VAL A 90 22.78 -7.80 2.00
CA VAL A 90 22.87 -8.98 1.12
C VAL A 90 24.12 -8.99 0.21
N PRO A 91 24.57 -7.89 -0.43
CA PRO A 91 25.74 -7.96 -1.30
C PRO A 91 27.05 -8.18 -0.51
N SER A 92 27.07 -7.98 0.80
CA SER A 92 28.29 -8.16 1.61
C SER A 92 28.50 -9.61 2.02
N ALA A 93 27.43 -10.32 2.39
CA ALA A 93 27.51 -11.70 2.87
C ALA A 93 27.81 -12.70 1.73
N SER A 94 27.17 -12.55 0.58
CA SER A 94 27.40 -13.42 -0.59
C SER A 94 28.78 -13.20 -1.21
N LYS A 95 29.28 -11.96 -1.20
CA LYS A 95 30.65 -11.66 -1.63
C LYS A 95 31.69 -12.29 -0.71
N ALA A 96 31.52 -12.19 0.61
CA ALA A 96 32.44 -12.77 1.58
C ALA A 96 32.58 -14.29 1.44
N VAL A 97 31.46 -15.01 1.30
CA VAL A 97 31.46 -16.47 1.09
C VAL A 97 32.09 -16.84 -0.25
N ALA A 98 31.78 -16.11 -1.32
CA ALA A 98 32.38 -16.37 -2.64
C ALA A 98 33.89 -16.11 -2.67
N THR A 99 34.37 -15.06 -1.98
CA THR A 99 35.82 -14.79 -1.86
C THR A 99 36.53 -15.89 -1.07
N GLU A 100 35.92 -16.41 0.00
CA GLU A 100 36.49 -17.47 0.83
C GLU A 100 36.70 -18.76 0.02
N THR A 101 35.69 -19.18 -0.75
CA THR A 101 35.77 -20.39 -1.60
C THR A 101 36.83 -20.26 -2.71
N LEU A 102 37.03 -19.05 -3.26
CA LEU A 102 38.03 -18.78 -4.28
C LEU A 102 39.46 -18.77 -3.70
N THR A 103 39.64 -18.22 -2.50
CA THR A 103 40.94 -18.24 -1.82
C THR A 103 41.36 -19.65 -1.38
N GLU A 104 40.41 -20.50 -0.98
CA GLU A 104 40.70 -21.90 -0.62
C GLU A 104 41.17 -22.73 -1.83
N SER A 105 40.81 -22.30 -3.05
CA SER A 105 41.22 -22.93 -4.31
C SER A 105 42.59 -22.45 -4.82
N GLY A 106 43.29 -21.58 -4.08
CA GLY A 106 44.63 -21.09 -4.45
C GLY A 106 44.65 -20.01 -5.54
N ILE A 107 43.49 -19.39 -5.83
CA ILE A 107 43.39 -18.29 -6.79
C ILE A 107 43.80 -16.98 -6.11
N ASP A 108 44.61 -16.18 -6.78
CA ASP A 108 45.09 -14.89 -6.27
C ASP A 108 43.92 -13.97 -5.87
N ALA A 109 43.99 -13.41 -4.66
CA ALA A 109 42.91 -12.63 -4.08
C ALA A 109 42.51 -11.42 -4.95
N ASN A 110 43.47 -10.85 -5.71
CA ASN A 110 43.18 -9.74 -6.64
C ASN A 110 42.29 -10.17 -7.81
N LEU A 111 42.40 -11.41 -8.27
CA LEU A 111 41.58 -11.93 -9.37
C LEU A 111 40.16 -12.25 -8.87
N ALA A 112 40.04 -12.82 -7.68
CA ALA A 112 38.76 -13.11 -7.05
C ALA A 112 37.94 -11.83 -6.83
N GLU A 113 38.57 -10.76 -6.34
CA GLU A 113 37.88 -9.49 -6.10
C GLU A 113 37.42 -8.83 -7.42
N ARG A 114 38.20 -8.96 -8.50
CA ARG A 114 37.81 -8.50 -9.84
C ARG A 114 36.60 -9.27 -10.38
N ILE A 115 36.56 -10.59 -10.26
CA ILE A 115 35.44 -11.42 -10.74
C ILE A 115 34.16 -11.11 -9.96
N VAL A 116 34.28 -10.81 -8.66
CA VAL A 116 33.15 -10.52 -7.78
C VAL A 116 32.64 -9.07 -7.91
N SER A 117 33.52 -8.12 -8.24
CA SER A 117 33.18 -6.71 -8.43
C SER A 117 32.66 -6.42 -9.84
N LEU A 118 33.21 -7.10 -10.85
CA LEU A 118 32.76 -7.05 -12.22
C LEU A 118 31.62 -8.05 -12.38
N GLN A 119 30.42 -7.58 -12.07
CA GLN A 119 29.14 -8.23 -12.38
C GLN A 119 28.91 -8.22 -13.92
N ILE A 120 29.91 -8.65 -14.68
CA ILE A 120 29.98 -8.60 -16.13
C ILE A 120 29.10 -9.73 -16.70
N SER A 121 28.25 -9.36 -17.64
CA SER A 121 27.67 -10.25 -18.64
C SER A 121 28.79 -10.98 -19.37
N VAL A 122 28.99 -12.24 -19.02
CA VAL A 122 30.04 -13.11 -19.58
C VAL A 122 29.71 -13.44 -21.02
N ASP A 123 30.16 -12.56 -21.92
CA ASP A 123 30.39 -12.84 -23.33
C ASP A 123 31.88 -12.64 -23.65
N ASP A 124 32.77 -12.81 -22.66
CA ASP A 124 34.21 -12.67 -22.86
C ASP A 124 34.85 -14.01 -23.27
N PRO A 125 35.56 -14.06 -24.42
CA PRO A 125 36.19 -15.27 -24.94
C PRO A 125 37.38 -15.78 -24.12
N GLU A 126 37.80 -15.08 -23.07
CA GLU A 126 38.93 -15.50 -22.20
C GLU A 126 38.65 -16.79 -21.41
N ILE A 127 37.37 -17.15 -21.19
CA ILE A 127 37.00 -18.34 -20.42
C ILE A 127 37.22 -19.65 -21.21
N GLU A 128 37.27 -19.59 -22.53
CA GLU A 128 37.41 -20.78 -23.38
C GLU A 128 38.82 -21.39 -23.33
N SER A 129 39.81 -20.62 -22.85
CA SER A 129 41.19 -21.10 -22.64
C SER A 129 41.45 -21.64 -21.24
N LEU A 130 40.50 -21.52 -20.31
CA LEU A 130 40.67 -22.01 -18.94
C LEU A 130 40.36 -23.51 -18.85
N SER A 131 41.19 -24.22 -18.08
CA SER A 131 41.04 -25.63 -17.75
C SER A 131 39.61 -26.00 -17.32
N ASP A 132 39.11 -27.12 -17.83
CA ASP A 132 37.78 -27.67 -17.57
C ASP A 132 37.46 -27.77 -16.07
N GLU A 133 38.48 -27.96 -15.24
CA GLU A 133 38.33 -28.10 -13.78
C GLU A 133 37.98 -26.76 -13.10
N LEU A 134 38.51 -25.64 -13.60
CA LEU A 134 38.20 -24.30 -13.07
C LEU A 134 36.77 -23.87 -13.44
N GLN A 135 36.27 -24.29 -14.61
CA GLN A 135 34.92 -23.95 -15.05
C GLN A 135 33.83 -24.52 -14.13
N VAL A 136 34.05 -25.72 -13.57
CA VAL A 136 33.10 -26.36 -12.64
C VAL A 136 33.01 -25.59 -11.31
N ILE A 137 34.13 -25.09 -10.82
CA ILE A 137 34.19 -24.32 -9.56
C ILE A 137 33.53 -22.95 -9.73
N VAL A 138 33.84 -22.25 -10.82
CA VAL A 138 33.25 -20.94 -11.13
C VAL A 138 31.74 -21.04 -11.33
N THR A 139 31.26 -22.08 -12.03
CA THR A 139 29.81 -22.27 -12.24
C THR A 139 29.07 -22.64 -10.95
N LYS A 140 29.70 -23.37 -10.02
CA LYS A 140 29.14 -23.65 -8.69
C LYS A 140 29.03 -22.38 -7.83
N ALA A 141 30.11 -21.60 -7.73
CA ALA A 141 30.12 -20.33 -7.00
C ALA A 141 29.10 -19.34 -7.57
N ARG A 142 28.96 -19.29 -8.90
CA ARG A 142 27.97 -18.44 -9.58
C ARG A 142 26.53 -18.83 -9.22
N ARG A 143 26.22 -20.13 -9.12
CA ARG A 143 24.86 -20.58 -8.71
C ARG A 143 24.53 -20.19 -7.28
N GLU A 144 25.49 -20.20 -6.36
CA GLU A 144 25.25 -19.80 -4.97
C GLU A 144 25.01 -18.28 -4.85
N VAL A 145 25.74 -17.47 -5.62
CA VAL A 145 25.51 -16.02 -5.67
C VAL A 145 24.17 -15.69 -6.34
N ILE A 146 23.85 -16.37 -7.45
CA ILE A 146 22.59 -16.17 -8.17
C ILE A 146 21.40 -16.68 -7.35
N SER A 147 21.51 -17.82 -6.64
CA SER A 147 20.41 -18.35 -5.82
C SER A 147 20.13 -17.47 -4.61
N GLY A 148 21.18 -16.91 -3.98
CA GLY A 148 21.03 -15.93 -2.89
C GLY A 148 20.37 -14.61 -3.35
N THR A 149 20.69 -14.16 -4.56
CA THR A 149 20.08 -12.96 -5.16
C THR A 149 18.68 -13.23 -5.71
N ALA A 150 18.41 -14.46 -6.17
CA ALA A 150 17.11 -14.86 -6.70
C ALA A 150 16.03 -15.01 -5.63
N ALA A 151 16.42 -15.46 -4.43
CA ALA A 151 15.51 -15.60 -3.30
C ALA A 151 14.94 -14.25 -2.79
N THR A 152 15.64 -13.14 -3.03
CA THR A 152 15.25 -11.81 -2.55
C THR A 152 14.88 -10.83 -3.68
N GLY A 153 15.42 -10.98 -4.89
CA GLY A 153 15.23 -10.03 -6.00
C GLY A 153 14.38 -10.51 -7.18
N VAL A 154 14.31 -11.82 -7.48
CA VAL A 154 13.75 -12.27 -8.77
C VAL A 154 12.21 -12.20 -8.83
N GLY A 155 11.52 -12.10 -7.69
CA GLY A 155 10.09 -11.80 -7.67
C GLY A 155 9.74 -10.38 -8.16
N PHE A 156 10.66 -9.42 -8.03
CA PHE A 156 10.39 -8.00 -8.32
C PHE A 156 10.95 -7.53 -9.68
N VAL A 157 12.09 -8.08 -10.13
CA VAL A 157 12.81 -7.52 -11.31
C VAL A 157 12.25 -8.03 -12.65
N ALA A 158 11.74 -9.26 -12.74
CA ALA A 158 11.09 -9.76 -13.96
C ALA A 158 9.76 -9.02 -14.27
N PHE A 159 9.19 -8.33 -13.28
CA PHE A 159 8.00 -7.50 -13.40
C PHE A 159 8.33 -6.03 -13.12
N GLY A 160 9.46 -5.50 -13.59
CA GLY A 160 9.73 -4.05 -13.51
C GLY A 160 8.58 -3.18 -14.07
N GLY A 161 7.85 -3.69 -15.08
CA GLY A 161 6.57 -3.12 -15.51
C GLY A 161 5.34 -3.61 -14.72
N GLY A 162 5.36 -4.88 -14.27
CA GLY A 162 4.24 -5.48 -13.55
C GLY A 162 4.00 -4.91 -12.15
N ALA A 163 5.04 -4.44 -11.45
CA ALA A 163 4.88 -3.81 -10.14
C ALA A 163 4.08 -2.51 -10.21
N ILE A 164 4.31 -1.70 -11.25
CA ILE A 164 3.56 -0.47 -11.51
C ILE A 164 2.11 -0.83 -11.86
N CYS A 165 1.90 -1.78 -12.78
CA CYS A 165 0.57 -2.23 -13.16
C CYS A 165 -0.21 -2.83 -11.98
N PHE A 166 0.43 -3.64 -11.16
CA PHE A 166 -0.15 -4.24 -9.96
C PHE A 166 -0.51 -3.18 -8.92
N SER A 167 0.35 -2.18 -8.72
CA SER A 167 0.09 -1.06 -7.80
C SER A 167 -1.13 -0.25 -8.24
N VAL A 168 -1.21 0.10 -9.53
CA VAL A 168 -2.37 0.81 -10.10
C VAL A 168 -3.63 -0.05 -9.98
N PHE A 169 -3.55 -1.34 -10.28
CA PHE A 169 -4.69 -2.26 -10.17
C PHE A 169 -5.16 -2.37 -8.72
N CYS A 170 -4.27 -2.57 -7.75
CA CYS A 170 -4.62 -2.60 -6.34
C CYS A 170 -5.27 -1.30 -5.88
N PHE A 171 -4.78 -0.15 -6.35
CA PHE A 171 -5.34 1.16 -6.00
C PHE A 171 -6.74 1.36 -6.57
N MET A 172 -6.96 1.03 -7.85
CA MET A 172 -8.29 1.10 -8.48
C MET A 172 -9.30 0.20 -7.77
N ASN A 173 -8.91 -1.05 -7.47
CA ASN A 173 -9.77 -2.00 -6.75
C ASN A 173 -10.04 -1.55 -5.31
N GLY A 174 -9.04 -1.04 -4.61
CA GLY A 174 -9.19 -0.49 -3.26
C GLY A 174 -10.15 0.71 -3.24
N LEU A 175 -10.04 1.61 -4.22
CA LEU A 175 -10.90 2.77 -4.34
C LEU A 175 -12.36 2.37 -4.61
N ILE A 176 -12.58 1.40 -5.51
CA ILE A 176 -13.92 0.89 -5.81
C ILE A 176 -14.52 0.20 -4.58
N GLY A 177 -13.76 -0.68 -3.91
CA GLY A 177 -14.21 -1.33 -2.68
C GLY A 177 -14.53 -0.32 -1.57
N TRP A 178 -13.74 0.74 -1.44
CA TRP A 178 -13.97 1.81 -0.47
C TRP A 178 -15.24 2.62 -0.78
N LEU A 179 -15.47 2.98 -2.04
CA LEU A 179 -16.69 3.67 -2.46
C LEU A 179 -17.95 2.84 -2.20
N LEU A 180 -17.89 1.53 -2.45
CA LEU A 180 -19.02 0.61 -2.20
C LEU A 180 -19.32 0.42 -0.71
N THR A 181 -18.30 0.54 0.16
CA THR A 181 -18.45 0.36 1.61
C THR A 181 -18.82 1.65 2.35
N MET A 182 -18.79 2.81 1.67
CA MET A 182 -19.10 4.10 2.28
C MET A 182 -20.56 4.19 2.73
N LYS A 183 -20.77 4.56 4.00
CA LYS A 183 -22.10 4.78 4.59
C LYS A 183 -22.52 6.23 4.40
N LYS A 184 -23.76 6.46 3.97
CA LYS A 184 -24.37 7.80 3.96
C LYS A 184 -25.16 7.99 5.26
N LYS A 185 -25.05 9.17 5.86
CA LYS A 185 -25.94 9.59 6.95
C LYS A 185 -27.29 9.96 6.31
N VAL A 186 -28.36 9.28 6.71
CA VAL A 186 -29.74 9.58 6.30
C VAL A 186 -30.57 9.87 7.53
N LEU A 187 -31.58 10.72 7.40
CA LEU A 187 -32.52 10.99 8.48
C LEU A 187 -33.68 10.01 8.35
N GLN A 188 -33.95 9.23 9.39
CA GLN A 188 -35.05 8.29 9.44
C GLN A 188 -36.05 8.70 10.53
N CYS A 189 -37.34 8.65 10.20
CA CYS A 189 -38.41 8.90 11.16
C CYS A 189 -38.64 7.67 12.07
N SER A 190 -38.78 7.89 13.38
CA SER A 190 -39.09 6.84 14.36
C SER A 190 -40.48 6.22 14.22
N ALA A 191 -41.46 6.97 13.70
CA ALA A 191 -42.84 6.51 13.58
C ALA A 191 -43.12 5.85 12.21
N CYS A 192 -42.96 6.58 11.11
CA CYS A 192 -43.35 6.12 9.77
C CYS A 192 -42.21 5.51 8.93
N ARG A 193 -40.97 5.52 9.44
CA ARG A 193 -39.76 5.08 8.71
C ARG A 193 -39.48 5.81 7.39
N ALA A 194 -40.07 6.99 7.16
CA ALA A 194 -39.70 7.84 6.04
C ALA A 194 -38.21 8.18 6.09
N ILE A 195 -37.54 8.07 4.94
CA ILE A 195 -36.12 8.37 4.76
C ILE A 195 -36.01 9.69 4.01
N VAL A 196 -35.32 10.65 4.59
CA VAL A 196 -35.01 11.94 3.95
C VAL A 196 -33.50 12.10 3.90
N ASP A 197 -33.01 12.53 2.75
CA ASP A 197 -31.60 12.84 2.57
C ASP A 197 -31.25 14.11 3.36
N ALA A 198 -30.27 13.98 4.26
CA ALA A 198 -29.62 15.14 4.87
C ALA A 198 -28.69 15.76 3.81
N SER A 199 -29.20 16.70 3.03
CA SER A 199 -28.41 17.53 2.12
C SER A 199 -27.75 18.68 2.86
#